data_AF-A0A917FTD7-F1
#
_entry.id   AF-A0A917FTD7-F1
#
_cell.length_a   1.000
_cell.length_b   1.000
_cell.length_c   1.000
_cell.angle_alpha   90.00
_cell.angle_beta   90.00
_cell.angle_gamma   90.00
#
_symmetry.space_group_name_H-M   'P 1'
#
loop_
_entity.id
_entity.type
_entity.pdbx_description
1 polymer ?
#
loop_
_entity_poly.entity_id
_entity_poly.type
_entity_poly.pdbx_seq_one_letter_code
_entity_poly.pdbx_strand_id
1 'polypeptide(L)'
;MTEPLSIEPGAAETCADAWREYGDKLRDLKYQASRFVRLDAFGTLPSGQLLGNKFLQLAVGSDRSFASVIQQHIDIADRMHETFLAAGRAYAETEAQNAERLTNSE
;
A
#
# COMPACT_ATOMS: atom_id res chain seq x y z
N MET A 1 -30.63 14.22 -7.47
CA MET A 1 -30.33 14.97 -6.24
C MET A 1 -29.05 14.36 -5.69
N THR A 2 -27.90 14.91 -6.07
CA THR A 2 -26.58 14.44 -5.62
C THR A 2 -26.37 15.05 -4.24
N GLU A 3 -26.39 14.23 -3.19
CA GLU A 3 -25.95 14.69 -1.88
C GLU A 3 -24.50 15.20 -1.98
N PRO A 4 -24.18 16.36 -1.37
CA PRO A 4 -22.80 16.82 -1.32
C PRO A 4 -21.97 15.76 -0.60
N LEU A 5 -20.87 15.33 -1.23
CA LEU A 5 -19.91 14.43 -0.64
C LEU A 5 -19.26 15.14 0.56
N SER A 6 -19.81 14.94 1.75
CA SER A 6 -19.25 15.47 2.99
C SER A 6 -18.16 14.53 3.48
N ILE A 7 -16.90 14.93 3.30
CA ILE A 7 -15.77 14.26 3.96
C ILE A 7 -15.67 14.91 5.34
N GLU A 8 -15.90 14.13 6.40
CA GLU A 8 -15.68 14.64 7.76
C GLU A 8 -14.25 15.19 7.90
N PRO A 9 -14.05 16.33 8.59
CA PRO A 9 -12.71 16.85 8.83
C PRO A 9 -11.80 15.77 9.42
N GLY A 10 -10.66 15.50 8.80
CA GLY A 10 -9.74 14.45 9.24
C GLY A 10 -10.02 13.05 8.66
N ALA A 11 -11.13 12.83 7.96
CA ALA A 11 -11.45 11.52 7.39
C ALA A 11 -10.50 11.14 6.25
N ALA A 12 -10.09 12.11 5.43
CA ALA A 12 -9.11 11.90 4.36
C ALA A 12 -7.74 11.49 4.93
N GLU A 13 -7.30 12.16 5.99
CA GLU A 13 -6.06 11.86 6.73
C GLU A 13 -6.13 10.47 7.38
N THR A 14 -7.25 10.14 8.01
CA THR A 14 -7.48 8.83 8.62
C THR A 14 -7.43 7.70 7.59
N CYS A 15 -8.06 7.90 6.43
CA CYS A 15 -7.98 6.93 5.32
C CYS A 15 -6.55 6.82 4.79
N ALA A 16 -5.84 7.94 4.62
CA ALA A 16 -4.45 7.93 4.20
C ALA A 16 -3.56 7.17 5.21
N ASP A 17 -3.74 7.37 6.51
CA ASP A 17 -3.05 6.64 7.57
C ASP A 17 -3.29 5.14 7.51
N ALA A 18 -4.53 4.71 7.27
CA ALA A 18 -4.86 3.29 7.15
C ALA A 18 -4.11 2.63 5.97
N TRP A 19 -4.02 3.32 4.83
CA TRP A 19 -3.27 2.84 3.66
C TRP A 19 -1.75 2.81 3.91
N ARG A 20 -1.21 3.80 4.64
CA ARG A 20 0.19 3.82 5.08
C ARG A 20 0.50 2.60 5.96
N GLU A 21 -0.31 2.36 6.98
CA GLU A 21 -0.14 1.24 7.90
C GLU A 21 -0.24 -0.11 7.17
N TYR A 22 -1.17 -0.23 6.21
CA TYR A 22 -1.27 -1.40 5.37
C TYR A 22 -0.01 -1.61 4.52
N GLY A 23 0.51 -0.56 3.88
CA GLY A 23 1.76 -0.59 3.13
C GLY A 23 2.96 -1.02 3.99
N ASP A 24 3.04 -0.54 5.22
CA ASP A 24 4.12 -0.88 6.15
C ASP A 24 4.09 -2.36 6.56
N LYS A 25 2.90 -2.91 6.85
CA LYS A 25 2.73 -4.35 7.10
C LYS A 25 3.17 -5.20 5.92
N LEU A 26 2.88 -4.76 4.69
CA LEU A 26 3.32 -5.46 3.49
C LEU A 26 4.83 -5.39 3.29
N ARG A 27 5.46 -4.24 3.57
CA ARG A 27 6.94 -4.09 3.54
C ARG A 27 7.61 -5.03 4.53
N ASP A 28 7.07 -5.15 5.74
CA ASP A 28 7.57 -6.09 6.75
C ASP A 28 7.43 -7.55 6.27
N LEU A 29 6.27 -7.94 5.74
CA LEU A 29 6.04 -9.27 5.21
C LEU A 29 7.00 -9.62 4.06
N LYS A 30 7.27 -8.67 3.16
CA LYS A 30 8.25 -8.82 2.08
C LYS A 30 9.67 -9.03 2.63
N TYR A 31 10.06 -8.24 3.63
CA TYR A 31 11.35 -8.36 4.29
C TYR A 31 11.52 -9.73 4.95
N GLN A 32 10.50 -10.20 5.69
CA GLN A 32 10.52 -11.52 6.31
C GLN A 32 10.68 -12.64 5.28
N ALA A 33 9.92 -12.61 4.18
CA ALA A 33 10.03 -13.63 3.13
C ALA A 33 11.42 -13.70 2.50
N SER A 34 12.11 -12.56 2.34
CA SER A 34 13.49 -12.55 1.85
C SER A 34 14.48 -13.25 2.79
N ARG A 35 14.21 -13.25 4.10
CA ARG A 35 15.08 -13.87 5.11
C ARG A 35 14.90 -15.39 5.24
N PHE A 36 13.75 -15.92 4.85
CA PHE A 36 13.44 -17.35 5.00
C PHE A 36 13.95 -18.21 3.84
N VAL A 37 14.42 -17.61 2.74
CA VAL A 37 14.96 -18.39 1.62
C VAL A 37 16.42 -18.77 1.89
N ARG A 38 16.61 -19.87 2.60
CA ARG A 38 17.91 -20.52 2.79
C ARG A 38 17.97 -21.80 1.97
N LEU A 39 18.63 -21.73 0.81
CA LEU A 39 18.75 -22.86 -0.14
C LEU A 39 19.48 -24.07 0.46
N ASP A 40 20.41 -23.81 1.39
CA ASP A 40 21.22 -24.78 2.11
C ASP A 40 20.43 -25.58 3.17
N ALA A 41 19.24 -25.12 3.57
CA ALA A 41 18.40 -25.80 4.54
C ALA A 41 17.81 -27.13 4.04
N PHE A 42 17.85 -27.40 2.73
CA PHE A 42 17.28 -28.61 2.12
C PHE A 42 18.30 -29.75 1.93
N GLY A 43 19.54 -29.58 2.41
CA GLY A 43 20.58 -30.61 2.36
C GLY A 43 21.23 -30.78 0.98
N THR A 44 21.99 -31.86 0.82
CA THR A 44 22.82 -32.11 -0.38
C THR A 44 22.22 -33.09 -1.38
N LEU A 45 21.10 -33.73 -1.04
CA LEU A 45 20.41 -34.64 -1.96
C LEU A 45 19.83 -33.83 -3.15
N PRO A 46 19.90 -34.36 -4.38
CA PRO A 46 19.37 -33.68 -5.57
C PRO A 46 17.90 -33.25 -5.44
N SER A 47 17.07 -34.08 -4.80
CA SER A 47 15.66 -33.78 -4.53
C SER A 47 15.48 -32.61 -3.55
N GLY A 48 16.33 -32.51 -2.53
CA GLY A 48 16.37 -31.40 -1.59
C GLY A 48 16.74 -30.09 -2.28
N GLN A 49 17.79 -30.12 -3.10
CA GLN A 49 18.20 -28.95 -3.89
C GLN A 49 17.10 -28.48 -4.87
N LEU A 50 16.43 -29.41 -5.55
CA LEU A 50 15.30 -29.09 -6.43
C LEU A 50 14.15 -28.42 -5.66
N LEU A 51 13.83 -28.92 -4.46
CA LEU A 51 12.81 -28.36 -3.61
C LEU A 51 13.17 -26.94 -3.13
N GLY A 52 14.41 -26.75 -2.67
CA GLY A 52 14.92 -25.43 -2.28
C GLY A 52 14.84 -24.42 -3.42
N ASN A 53 15.24 -24.81 -4.63
CA ASN A 53 15.12 -23.97 -5.83
C ASN A 53 13.66 -23.62 -6.14
N LYS A 54 12.73 -24.57 -6.01
CA LYS A 54 11.30 -24.29 -6.21
C LYS A 54 10.77 -23.26 -5.22
N PHE A 55 11.12 -23.38 -3.93
CA PHE A 55 10.72 -22.41 -2.91
C PHE A 55 11.33 -21.03 -3.13
N LEU A 56 12.61 -20.96 -3.52
CA LEU A 56 13.26 -19.71 -3.92
C LEU A 56 12.51 -19.04 -5.07
N GLN A 57 12.15 -19.79 -6.11
CA GLN A 57 11.42 -19.27 -7.26
C GLN A 57 10.04 -18.72 -6.89
N LEU A 58 9.32 -19.41 -6.01
CA LEU A 58 8.03 -18.96 -5.49
C LEU A 58 8.17 -17.73 -4.59
N ALA A 59 9.25 -17.62 -3.81
CA ALA A 59 9.46 -16.52 -2.89
C ALA A 59 9.91 -15.23 -3.59
N VAL A 60 10.91 -15.31 -4.48
CA VAL A 60 11.58 -14.12 -5.07
C VAL A 60 11.93 -14.22 -6.56
N GLY A 61 11.84 -15.41 -7.18
CA GLY A 61 12.49 -15.67 -8.48
C GLY A 61 11.68 -15.36 -9.74
N SER A 62 10.42 -14.93 -9.62
CA SER A 62 9.55 -14.67 -10.79
C SER A 62 8.65 -13.45 -10.63
N ASP A 63 8.08 -12.96 -11.73
CA ASP A 63 7.12 -11.85 -11.74
C ASP A 63 5.82 -12.16 -10.96
N ARG A 64 5.54 -13.45 -10.72
CA ARG A 64 4.43 -13.91 -9.86
C ARG A 64 4.92 -14.47 -8.52
N SER A 65 6.18 -14.23 -8.17
CA SER A 65 6.69 -14.58 -6.86
C SER A 65 5.97 -13.78 -5.77
N PHE A 66 6.00 -14.30 -4.56
CA PHE A 66 5.47 -13.64 -3.38
C PHE A 66 6.00 -12.20 -3.23
N ALA A 67 7.31 -11.99 -3.40
CA ALA A 67 7.92 -10.67 -3.30
C ALA A 67 7.44 -9.69 -4.39
N SER A 68 7.20 -10.19 -5.62
CA SER A 68 6.65 -9.38 -6.72
C SER A 68 5.20 -8.99 -6.45
N VAL A 69 4.36 -9.96 -6.06
CA VAL A 69 2.95 -9.73 -5.75
C VAL A 69 2.81 -8.73 -4.59
N ILE A 70 3.58 -8.91 -3.51
CA ILE A 70 3.56 -7.95 -2.40
C ILE A 70 4.00 -6.56 -2.85
N GLN A 71 5.01 -6.45 -3.73
CA GLN A 71 5.41 -5.14 -4.24
C GLN A 71 4.25 -4.45 -4.98
N GLN A 72 3.49 -5.19 -5.80
CA GLN A 72 2.32 -4.63 -6.48
C GLN A 72 1.27 -4.12 -5.49
N HIS A 73 1.06 -4.83 -4.38
CA HIS A 73 0.15 -4.38 -3.33
C HIS A 73 0.68 -3.16 -2.56
N ILE A 74 2.00 -3.08 -2.31
CA ILE A 74 2.64 -1.88 -1.75
C ILE A 74 2.41 -0.69 -2.68
N ASP A 75 2.61 -0.85 -3.98
CA ASP A 75 2.43 0.22 -4.96
C ASP A 75 0.97 0.72 -4.99
N ILE A 76 0.00 -0.19 -4.82
CA ILE A 76 -1.42 0.18 -4.68
C ILE A 76 -1.65 0.95 -3.37
N ALA A 77 -1.10 0.48 -2.25
CA ALA A 77 -1.25 1.14 -0.96
C ALA A 77 -0.68 2.57 -0.98
N ASP A 78 0.52 2.75 -1.56
CA ASP A 78 1.18 4.05 -1.70
C ASP A 78 0.34 4.99 -2.61
N ARG A 79 -0.25 4.48 -3.70
CA ARG A 79 -1.16 5.26 -4.56
C ARG A 79 -2.43 5.69 -3.83
N MET A 80 -3.04 4.79 -3.06
CA MET A 80 -4.25 5.10 -2.30
C MET A 80 -3.98 6.12 -1.20
N HIS A 81 -2.86 5.99 -0.49
CA HIS A 81 -2.38 6.97 0.48
C HIS A 81 -2.34 8.39 -0.12
N GLU A 82 -1.64 8.55 -1.24
CA GLU A 82 -1.53 9.84 -1.92
C GLU A 82 -2.86 10.37 -2.45
N THR A 83 -3.72 9.47 -2.95
CA THR A 83 -5.06 9.84 -3.45
C THR A 83 -5.92 10.44 -2.35
N PHE A 84 -5.93 9.83 -1.15
CA PHE A 84 -6.70 10.36 -0.03
C PHE A 84 -6.16 11.71 0.46
N LEU A 85 -4.82 11.87 0.54
CA LEU A 85 -4.23 13.17 0.89
C LEU A 85 -4.55 14.25 -0.15
N ALA A 86 -4.52 13.92 -1.44
CA ALA A 86 -4.89 14.85 -2.50
C ALA A 86 -6.37 15.26 -2.42
N ALA A 87 -7.26 14.29 -2.19
CA ALA A 87 -8.69 14.55 -2.03
C ALA A 87 -8.99 15.44 -0.82
N GLY A 88 -8.35 15.17 0.33
CA GLY A 88 -8.49 15.99 1.54
C GLY A 88 -8.04 17.44 1.32
N ARG A 89 -6.89 17.65 0.68
CA ARG A 89 -6.40 18.99 0.34
C ARG A 89 -7.37 19.75 -0.58
N ALA A 90 -7.85 19.11 -1.65
CA ALA A 90 -8.77 19.72 -2.60
C ALA A 90 -10.12 20.09 -1.94
N TYR A 91 -10.59 19.25 -1.02
CA TYR A 91 -11.80 19.54 -0.24
C TYR A 91 -11.61 20.75 0.67
N ALA A 92 -10.52 20.78 1.46
CA ALA A 92 -10.21 21.89 2.36
C ALA A 92 -10.06 23.23 1.62
N GLU A 93 -9.41 23.22 0.45
CA GLU A 93 -9.28 24.40 -0.39
C GLU A 93 -10.64 24.88 -0.92
N THR A 94 -11.49 23.97 -1.38
CA THR A 94 -12.83 24.29 -1.87
C THR A 94 -13.70 24.89 -0.76
N GLU A 95 -13.64 24.33 0.45
CA GLU A 95 -14.40 24.83 1.59
C GLU A 95 -13.93 26.23 2.00
N ALA A 96 -12.61 26.48 2.03
CA ALA A 96 -12.06 27.81 2.31
C ALA A 96 -12.53 28.85 1.28
N GLN A 97 -12.48 28.52 -0.01
CA GLN A 97 -12.96 29.40 -1.09
C GLN A 97 -14.47 29.68 -0.97
N ASN A 98 -15.27 28.67 -0.62
CA ASN A 98 -16.71 28.86 -0.42
C ASN A 98 -17.01 29.76 0.78
N ALA A 99 -16.29 29.57 1.90
CA ALA A 99 -16.42 30.42 3.08
C ALA A 99 -16.02 31.88 2.79
N GLU A 100 -14.94 32.13 2.04
CA GLU A 100 -14.55 33.46 1.58
C GLU A 100 -15.60 34.10 0.67
N ARG A 101 -16.22 33.34 -0.23
CA ARG A 101 -17.28 33.86 -1.10
C ARG A 101 -18.54 34.25 -0.35
N LEU A 102 -18.90 33.47 0.68
CA LEU A 102 -20.05 33.78 1.54
C LEU A 102 -19.81 35.06 2.34
N THR A 103 -18.64 35.20 2.95
CA THR A 103 -18.28 36.39 3.75
C THR A 103 -18.14 37.67 2.93
N ASN A 104 -17.74 37.57 1.65
CA ASN A 104 -17.65 38.72 0.74
C ASN A 104 -18.98 39.08 0.04
N SER A 105 -20.05 38.31 0.26
CA SER A 105 -21.38 38.53 -0.33
C SER A 105 -22.40 39.19 0.61
N GLU A 106 -22.00 39.47 1.85
CA GLU A 106 -22.72 40.29 2.85
C GLU A 106 -22.15 41.72 2.91
#